data_AF-A0A0N4V1V1-F1
#
_entry.id   AF-A0A0N4V1V1-F1
#
_cell.length_a   1.000
_cell.length_b   1.000
_cell.length_c   1.000
_cell.angle_alpha   90.00
_cell.angle_beta   90.00
_cell.angle_gamma   90.00
#
_symmetry.space_group_name_H-M   'P 1'
#
loop_
_entity.id
_entity.type
_entity.pdbx_description
1 polymer ?
#
loop_
_entity_poly.entity_id
_entity_poly.type
_entity_poly.pdbx_seq_one_letter_code
_entity_poly.pdbx_strand_id
1 'polypeptide(L)'
;MASGQKIAKTVVDRRSQIPLVHWIKSKLFGVYRQDITPPPGPYTADGKCVFRDPNRYVDEMSARDQPPPKLPPGVNHRLSGVAYFERDARRSVTPPLVVYDFDSKVGKRFVFYNTDESFINKGPDNNFGLNAPTPGTGLEWRRNKAEELNTQKRSEFLDYLEKFDRYAKAH
;
A
#
# COMPACT_ATOMS: atom_id res chain seq x y z
N MET A 1 10.02 23.09 -2.23
CA MET A 1 9.81 22.65 -0.82
C MET A 1 11.14 22.83 -0.12
N ALA A 2 11.26 23.78 0.82
CA ALA A 2 12.50 23.94 1.55
C ALA A 2 12.78 22.65 2.32
N SER A 3 13.91 22.00 2.05
CA SER A 3 14.38 20.88 2.85
C SER A 3 14.44 21.36 4.31
N GLY A 4 13.77 20.63 5.22
CA GLY A 4 13.75 20.97 6.63
C GLY A 4 15.17 21.13 7.16
N GLN A 5 15.37 22.09 8.07
CA GLN A 5 16.68 22.34 8.67
C GLN A 5 17.22 21.02 9.25
N LYS A 6 18.50 20.72 9.01
CA LYS A 6 19.20 19.57 9.60
C LYS A 6 19.77 19.96 10.96
N ILE A 7 19.95 18.99 11.88
CA ILE A 7 20.51 19.29 13.22
C ILE A 7 21.92 19.89 13.09
N ALA A 8 22.72 19.36 12.16
CA ALA A 8 24.03 19.92 11.82
C ALA A 8 24.04 20.47 10.38
N LYS A 9 24.72 21.61 10.20
CA LYS A 9 24.92 22.25 8.88
C LYS A 9 26.02 21.56 8.06
N THR A 10 26.93 20.85 8.72
CA THR A 10 28.04 20.11 8.11
C THR A 10 27.93 18.63 8.44
N VAL A 11 28.54 17.77 7.62
CA VAL A 11 28.70 16.34 7.93
C VAL A 11 29.53 16.24 9.20
N VAL A 12 28.89 15.87 10.31
CA VAL A 12 29.59 15.62 11.57
C VAL A 12 30.20 14.23 11.49
N ASP A 13 31.47 14.11 11.84
CA ASP A 13 32.13 12.82 11.94
C ASP A 13 31.33 11.91 12.86
N ARG A 14 30.75 10.87 12.26
CA ARG A 14 30.02 9.85 12.98
C ARG A 14 31.03 9.16 13.89
N ARG A 15 30.69 8.97 15.17
CA ARG A 15 31.44 8.03 16.01
C ARG A 15 31.22 6.63 15.44
N SER A 16 32.08 6.25 14.49
CA SER A 16 32.10 4.94 13.88
C SER A 16 32.96 4.00 14.72
N GLN A 17 32.72 2.70 14.58
CA GLN A 17 33.57 1.69 15.20
C GLN A 17 34.96 1.72 14.56
N ILE A 18 35.98 1.24 15.29
CA ILE A 18 37.34 1.08 14.75
C ILE A 18 37.26 0.28 13.43
N PRO A 19 38.05 0.62 12.39
CA PRO A 19 37.97 -0.02 11.07
C PRO A 19 37.98 -1.55 11.09
N LEU A 20 38.74 -2.16 12.02
CA LEU A 20 38.77 -3.60 12.23
C LEU A 20 37.40 -4.16 12.64
N VAL A 21 36.72 -3.54 13.61
CA VAL A 21 35.39 -3.99 14.07
C VAL A 21 34.35 -3.78 12.97
N HIS A 22 34.45 -2.67 12.23
CA HIS A 22 33.60 -2.43 11.06
C HIS A 22 33.81 -3.51 9.98
N TRP A 23 35.05 -3.91 9.73
CA TRP A 23 35.38 -5.00 8.81
C TRP A 23 34.85 -6.35 9.30
N ILE A 24 35.07 -6.71 10.56
CA ILE A 24 34.55 -7.96 11.18
C ILE A 24 33.03 -8.00 11.05
N LYS A 25 32.35 -6.91 11.41
CA LYS A 25 30.89 -6.76 11.34
C LYS A 25 30.39 -6.93 9.91
N SER A 26 31.02 -6.26 8.94
CA SER A 26 30.67 -6.38 7.53
C SER A 26 30.91 -7.78 6.97
N LYS A 27 31.94 -8.49 7.45
CA LYS A 27 32.20 -9.89 7.10
C LYS A 27 31.15 -10.83 7.71
N LEU A 28 30.84 -10.70 9.00
CA LEU A 28 29.85 -11.55 9.69
C LEU A 28 28.43 -11.35 9.14
N PHE A 29 28.02 -10.11 8.85
CA PHE A 29 26.73 -9.83 8.22
C PHE A 29 26.68 -10.20 6.74
N GLY A 30 27.79 -10.65 6.15
CA GLY A 30 27.80 -11.07 4.76
C GLY A 30 27.58 -9.93 3.77
N VAL A 31 28.01 -8.71 4.11
CA VAL A 31 28.01 -7.55 3.22
C VAL A 31 28.86 -7.83 1.97
N TYR A 32 29.93 -8.63 2.13
CA TYR A 32 30.84 -9.08 1.07
C TYR A 32 30.51 -10.47 0.50
N ARG A 33 29.24 -10.92 0.54
CA ARG A 33 28.85 -12.22 -0.06
C ARG A 33 29.01 -12.21 -1.57
N GLN A 34 29.17 -13.40 -2.15
CA GLN A 34 29.18 -13.63 -3.59
C GLN A 34 27.84 -13.22 -4.22
N ASP A 35 27.86 -12.77 -5.47
CA ASP A 35 26.71 -12.27 -6.24
C ASP A 35 25.54 -13.27 -6.42
N ILE A 36 25.74 -14.52 -5.99
CA ILE A 36 24.75 -15.59 -6.01
C ILE A 36 23.65 -15.36 -4.97
N THR A 37 23.97 -14.71 -3.84
CA THR A 37 22.99 -14.42 -2.76
C THR A 37 22.60 -12.95 -2.82
N PRO A 38 21.31 -12.58 -2.72
CA PRO A 38 20.94 -11.17 -2.65
C PRO A 38 21.67 -10.54 -1.46
N PRO A 39 22.31 -9.38 -1.66
CA PRO A 39 23.06 -8.74 -0.62
C PRO A 39 22.05 -8.20 0.41
N PRO A 40 22.37 -8.27 1.72
CA PRO A 40 21.44 -7.88 2.78
C PRO A 40 21.27 -6.36 2.84
N GLY A 41 20.23 -5.84 2.18
CA GLY A 41 19.90 -4.42 2.14
C GLY A 41 19.69 -3.89 0.71
N PRO A 42 19.47 -2.57 0.55
CA PRO A 42 19.37 -1.95 -0.76
C PRO A 42 20.71 -2.02 -1.50
N TYR A 43 20.65 -2.39 -2.78
CA TYR A 43 21.82 -2.44 -3.66
C TYR A 43 22.42 -1.05 -3.86
N THR A 44 23.75 -0.95 -3.81
CA THR A 44 24.47 0.23 -4.32
C THR A 44 24.73 0.03 -5.82
N ALA A 45 25.09 1.08 -6.57
CA ALA A 45 25.40 0.99 -8.01
C ALA A 45 26.43 -0.11 -8.34
N ASP A 46 27.33 -0.42 -7.40
CA ASP A 46 28.36 -1.45 -7.53
C ASP A 46 27.87 -2.88 -7.25
N GLY A 47 26.56 -3.10 -7.06
CA GLY A 47 25.96 -4.42 -6.78
C GLY A 47 26.22 -4.99 -5.38
N LYS A 48 27.16 -4.41 -4.63
CA LYS A 48 27.46 -4.77 -3.23
C LYS A 48 26.41 -4.19 -2.28
N CYS A 49 26.18 -4.88 -1.16
CA CYS A 49 25.50 -4.23 -0.03
C CYS A 49 26.46 -3.31 0.72
N VAL A 50 25.88 -2.30 1.34
CA VAL A 50 26.55 -1.48 2.33
C VAL A 50 25.81 -1.67 3.64
N PHE A 51 26.53 -2.00 4.71
CA PHE A 51 25.95 -2.05 6.03
C PHE A 51 25.47 -0.64 6.42
N ARG A 52 24.15 -0.48 6.60
CA ARG A 52 23.57 0.76 7.14
C ARG A 52 23.44 0.62 8.65
N ASP A 53 24.00 1.58 9.39
CA ASP A 53 23.85 1.61 10.84
C ASP A 53 22.38 1.87 11.21
N PRO A 54 21.78 1.10 12.14
CA PRO A 54 20.43 1.41 12.64
C PRO A 54 20.39 2.68 13.49
N ASN A 55 21.55 3.16 13.97
CA ASN A 55 21.61 4.40 14.74
C ASN A 55 21.44 5.61 13.84
N ARG A 56 20.69 6.60 14.34
CA ARG A 56 20.49 7.87 13.66
C ARG A 56 21.61 8.85 14.03
N TYR A 57 22.24 9.44 13.03
CA TYR A 57 23.28 10.45 13.22
C TYR A 57 22.76 11.87 12.94
N VAL A 58 23.49 12.86 13.45
CA VAL A 58 23.09 14.27 13.47
C VAL A 58 22.93 14.86 12.07
N ASP A 59 23.74 14.39 11.12
CA ASP A 59 23.71 14.74 9.69
C ASP A 59 22.50 14.15 8.95
N GLU A 60 22.01 12.99 9.38
CA GLU A 60 20.86 12.32 8.79
C GLU A 60 19.53 12.87 9.31
N MET A 61 19.50 13.33 10.56
CA MET A 61 18.30 13.81 11.25
C MET A 61 17.92 15.26 10.91
N SER A 62 16.62 15.53 10.88
CA SER A 62 16.09 16.90 10.88
C SER A 62 16.33 17.57 12.24
N ALA A 63 16.54 18.89 12.23
CA ALA A 63 16.64 19.75 13.41
C ALA A 63 15.50 19.50 14.39
N ARG A 64 15.76 19.64 15.69
CA ARG A 64 14.68 19.54 16.70
C ARG A 64 13.76 20.74 16.66
N ASP A 65 14.33 21.91 16.37
CA ASP A 65 13.59 23.12 16.10
C ASP A 65 13.24 23.17 14.60
N GLN A 66 12.00 23.52 14.28
CA GLN A 66 11.49 23.57 12.91
C GLN A 66 10.85 24.92 12.66
N PRO A 67 11.04 25.53 11.47
CA PRO A 67 10.40 26.79 11.15
C PRO A 67 8.87 26.63 11.16
N PRO A 68 8.12 27.71 11.48
CA PRO A 68 6.66 27.67 11.47
C PRO A 68 6.14 27.26 10.08
N PRO A 69 5.29 26.23 9.98
CA PRO A 69 4.78 25.77 8.68
C PRO A 69 3.71 26.73 8.14
N LYS A 70 3.68 26.91 6.82
CA LYS A 70 2.57 27.54 6.10
C LYS A 70 1.75 26.48 5.39
N LEU A 71 0.76 25.93 6.10
CA LEU A 71 -0.11 24.86 5.58
C LEU A 71 -1.10 25.43 4.55
N PRO A 72 -1.42 24.68 3.47
CA PRO A 72 -2.48 25.06 2.56
C PRO A 72 -3.84 25.01 3.27
N PRO A 73 -4.77 25.91 2.93
CA PRO A 73 -6.11 25.88 3.49
C PRO A 73 -6.90 24.66 2.99
N GLY A 74 -7.87 24.21 3.78
CA GLY A 74 -8.79 23.13 3.35
C GLY A 74 -9.70 23.59 2.20
N VAL A 75 -10.28 22.61 1.48
CA VAL A 75 -11.12 22.82 0.28
C VAL A 75 -12.24 23.85 0.50
N ASN A 76 -12.77 23.88 1.72
CA ASN A 76 -13.92 24.66 2.15
C ASN A 76 -13.57 26.04 2.74
N HIS A 77 -12.30 26.46 2.71
CA HIS A 77 -11.88 27.78 3.15
C HIS A 77 -12.07 28.80 2.01
N ARG A 78 -13.32 29.11 1.67
CA ARG A 78 -13.69 30.11 0.66
C ARG A 78 -14.73 31.06 1.25
N LEU A 79 -14.82 32.27 0.70
CA LEU A 79 -15.69 33.33 1.22
C LEU A 79 -17.14 33.22 0.74
N SER A 80 -17.39 32.57 -0.39
CA SER A 80 -18.71 32.44 -1.01
C SER A 80 -18.92 31.04 -1.62
N GLY A 81 -20.18 30.62 -1.77
CA GLY A 81 -20.51 29.28 -2.26
C GLY A 81 -20.11 28.16 -1.30
N VAL A 82 -20.19 28.42 0.01
CA VAL A 82 -19.75 27.51 1.08
C VAL A 82 -20.87 27.30 2.10
N ALA A 83 -22.08 27.02 1.62
CA ALA A 83 -23.20 26.76 2.50
C ALA A 83 -22.99 25.43 3.24
N TYR A 84 -23.20 25.41 4.55
CA TYR A 84 -22.96 24.19 5.34
C TYR A 84 -23.92 23.06 4.96
N PHE A 85 -25.16 23.38 4.58
CA PHE A 85 -26.19 22.40 4.26
C PHE A 85 -25.84 21.55 3.02
N GLU A 86 -25.15 22.10 2.03
CA GLU A 86 -24.80 21.39 0.77
C GLU A 86 -23.76 20.29 0.97
N ARG A 87 -22.99 20.35 2.07
CA ARG A 87 -21.87 19.47 2.36
C ARG A 87 -22.03 18.66 3.63
N ASP A 88 -23.12 18.85 4.37
CA ASP A 88 -23.35 18.14 5.63
C ASP A 88 -23.82 16.71 5.36
N ALA A 89 -22.87 15.84 5.01
CA ALA A 89 -23.12 14.42 4.79
C ALA A 89 -23.66 13.70 6.05
N ARG A 90 -23.54 14.31 7.24
CA ARG A 90 -24.12 13.74 8.47
C ARG A 90 -25.64 13.80 8.47
N ARG A 91 -26.22 14.76 7.73
CA ARG A 91 -27.67 14.92 7.56
C ARG A 91 -28.20 14.28 6.29
N SER A 92 -27.33 13.84 5.38
CA SER A 92 -27.73 13.09 4.17
C SER A 92 -27.94 11.60 4.44
N VAL A 93 -27.61 11.11 5.63
CA VAL A 93 -27.84 9.71 6.01
C VAL A 93 -29.34 9.49 6.15
N THR A 94 -29.90 8.68 5.25
CA THR A 94 -31.29 8.23 5.34
C THR A 94 -31.39 7.02 6.28
N PRO A 95 -32.58 6.77 6.86
CA PRO A 95 -32.85 5.50 7.54
C PRO A 95 -32.52 4.31 6.63
N PRO A 96 -32.14 3.15 7.20
CA PRO A 96 -31.87 1.96 6.41
C PRO A 96 -33.10 1.55 5.62
N LEU A 97 -32.88 1.14 4.38
CA LEU A 97 -33.94 0.62 3.55
C LEU A 97 -34.39 -0.76 4.05
N VAL A 98 -35.68 -0.92 4.30
CA VAL A 98 -36.27 -2.21 4.68
C VAL A 98 -36.61 -3.01 3.42
N VAL A 99 -35.82 -4.05 3.15
CA VAL A 99 -35.98 -4.93 1.96
C VAL A 99 -37.03 -6.02 2.19
N TYR A 100 -37.23 -6.43 3.44
CA TYR A 100 -38.25 -7.38 3.84
C TYR A 100 -38.87 -6.92 5.17
N ASP A 101 -40.18 -6.80 5.18
CA ASP A 101 -40.98 -6.54 6.38
C ASP A 101 -42.13 -7.54 6.47
N PHE A 102 -42.46 -7.97 7.69
CA PHE A 102 -43.55 -8.89 7.95
C PHE A 102 -44.54 -8.24 8.91
N ASP A 103 -45.56 -7.59 8.35
CA ASP A 103 -46.71 -7.13 9.12
C ASP A 103 -47.85 -8.15 9.01
N SER A 104 -48.35 -8.57 10.18
CA SER A 104 -49.50 -9.45 10.36
C SER A 104 -50.78 -8.97 9.65
N LYS A 105 -50.90 -7.67 9.35
CA LYS A 105 -52.09 -7.07 8.73
C LYS A 105 -51.95 -6.78 7.23
N VAL A 106 -50.74 -6.66 6.70
CA VAL A 106 -50.47 -6.17 5.33
C VAL A 106 -49.82 -7.23 4.43
N GLY A 107 -49.35 -8.35 5.00
CA GLY A 107 -48.67 -9.40 4.24
C GLY A 107 -47.23 -9.00 3.86
N LYS A 108 -46.52 -9.89 3.14
CA LYS A 108 -45.11 -9.68 2.77
C LYS A 108 -45.00 -8.57 1.72
N ARG A 109 -44.35 -7.45 2.06
CA ARG A 109 -44.07 -6.35 1.11
C ARG A 109 -42.63 -6.43 0.63
N PHE A 110 -42.43 -6.87 -0.62
CA PHE A 110 -41.13 -6.84 -1.30
C PHE A 110 -41.03 -5.57 -2.16
N VAL A 111 -39.96 -4.79 -1.98
CA VAL A 111 -39.64 -3.66 -2.85
C VAL A 111 -38.63 -4.13 -3.89
N PHE A 112 -39.06 -4.24 -5.16
CA PHE A 112 -38.18 -4.58 -6.29
C PHE A 112 -37.60 -3.30 -6.89
N TYR A 113 -36.29 -3.28 -7.11
CA TYR A 113 -35.62 -2.27 -7.92
C TYR A 113 -35.40 -2.83 -9.32
N ASN A 114 -35.70 -2.05 -10.36
CA ASN A 114 -35.09 -2.25 -11.67
C ASN A 114 -33.64 -1.78 -11.54
N THR A 115 -32.74 -2.70 -11.20
CA THR A 115 -31.31 -2.47 -11.36
C THR A 115 -30.99 -2.64 -12.84
N ASP A 116 -30.75 -1.55 -13.55
CA ASP A 116 -30.05 -1.60 -14.83
C ASP A 116 -28.70 -2.28 -14.56
N GLU A 117 -28.59 -3.55 -14.96
CA GLU A 117 -27.45 -4.43 -14.69
C GLU A 117 -26.23 -3.98 -15.50
N SER A 118 -25.52 -2.96 -15.01
CA SER A 118 -24.13 -2.72 -15.41
C SER A 118 -23.17 -3.44 -14.46
N PHE A 119 -23.37 -4.76 -14.29
CA PHE A 119 -22.42 -5.62 -13.59
C PHE A 119 -21.32 -6.09 -14.55
N ILE A 120 -20.19 -5.39 -14.56
CA ILE A 120 -18.95 -5.87 -15.21
C ILE A 120 -17.91 -6.01 -14.08
N ASN A 121 -17.32 -7.18 -13.79
CA ASN A 121 -16.82 -8.17 -14.73
C ASN A 121 -16.96 -9.62 -14.18
N LYS A 122 -17.50 -10.53 -15.00
CA LYS A 122 -17.59 -11.97 -14.72
C LYS A 122 -16.42 -12.69 -15.40
N GLY A 123 -15.51 -13.25 -14.60
CA GLY A 123 -14.66 -14.35 -15.05
C GLY A 123 -14.90 -15.60 -14.19
N PRO A 124 -14.98 -16.81 -14.79
CA PRO A 124 -15.77 -17.10 -15.97
C PRO A 124 -16.69 -18.33 -15.82
N ASP A 125 -16.87 -18.90 -14.63
CA ASP A 125 -17.85 -19.99 -14.42
C ASP A 125 -19.12 -19.53 -13.67
N ASN A 126 -19.47 -18.23 -13.78
CA ASN A 126 -20.66 -17.54 -13.22
C ASN A 126 -20.49 -16.86 -11.85
N ASN A 127 -19.56 -15.91 -11.58
CA ASN A 127 -19.61 -15.11 -10.33
C ASN A 127 -20.02 -15.96 -9.09
N PHE A 128 -19.39 -17.13 -8.91
CA PHE A 128 -19.62 -18.19 -7.91
C PHE A 128 -20.45 -19.46 -8.29
N GLY A 129 -21.13 -19.55 -9.44
CA GLY A 129 -21.79 -20.82 -9.86
C GLY A 129 -22.89 -21.33 -8.91
N LEU A 130 -23.37 -20.46 -8.00
CA LEU A 130 -24.42 -20.72 -7.03
C LEU A 130 -25.71 -20.06 -7.52
N ASN A 131 -26.86 -20.72 -7.36
CA ASN A 131 -28.18 -20.15 -7.68
C ASN A 131 -28.59 -18.98 -6.76
N ALA A 132 -27.82 -18.71 -5.70
CA ALA A 132 -28.10 -17.67 -4.71
C ALA A 132 -27.24 -16.42 -4.94
N PRO A 133 -27.79 -15.20 -4.75
CA PRO A 133 -27.02 -13.97 -4.85
C PRO A 133 -25.93 -13.92 -3.77
N THR A 134 -24.70 -13.60 -4.17
CA THR A 134 -23.57 -13.39 -3.27
C THR A 134 -23.29 -11.89 -3.12
N PRO A 135 -22.92 -11.39 -1.93
CA PRO A 135 -22.49 -10.00 -1.78
C PRO A 135 -21.16 -9.74 -2.49
N GLY A 136 -21.15 -8.77 -3.42
CA GLY A 136 -19.95 -8.33 -4.14
C GLY A 136 -19.53 -9.23 -5.31
N THR A 137 -18.46 -8.85 -5.99
CA THR A 137 -17.79 -9.64 -7.03
C THR A 137 -16.44 -10.09 -6.48
N GLY A 138 -16.18 -11.39 -6.38
CA GLY A 138 -14.98 -11.94 -5.73
C GLY A 138 -13.67 -11.27 -6.18
N LEU A 139 -12.68 -11.23 -5.28
CA LEU A 139 -11.36 -10.65 -5.54
C LEU A 139 -10.31 -11.75 -5.59
N GLU A 140 -9.40 -11.67 -6.57
CA GLU A 140 -8.19 -12.48 -6.62
C GLU A 140 -6.93 -11.60 -6.50
N TRP A 141 -5.96 -12.08 -5.73
CA TRP A 141 -4.63 -11.48 -5.70
C TRP A 141 -3.87 -11.96 -6.93
N ARG A 142 -3.27 -11.03 -7.68
CA ARG A 142 -2.41 -11.35 -8.83
C ARG A 142 -0.97 -11.05 -8.52
N ARG A 143 -0.09 -11.94 -8.96
CA ARG A 143 1.36 -11.77 -8.86
C ARG A 143 1.82 -10.70 -9.86
N ASN A 144 2.67 -9.76 -9.42
CA ASN A 144 3.30 -8.77 -10.30
C ASN A 144 4.83 -8.92 -10.29
N LYS A 145 5.37 -9.68 -11.25
CA LYS A 145 6.80 -9.99 -11.36
C LYS A 145 7.69 -8.74 -11.47
N ALA A 146 7.16 -7.59 -11.89
CA ALA A 146 7.92 -6.35 -11.97
C ALA A 146 8.31 -5.79 -10.58
N GLU A 147 7.44 -5.96 -9.59
CA GLU A 147 7.58 -5.37 -8.24
C GLU A 147 8.21 -6.32 -7.21
N GLU A 148 8.44 -7.57 -7.59
CA GLU A 148 8.99 -8.59 -6.69
C GLU A 148 10.47 -8.41 -6.38
N LEU A 149 10.93 -9.10 -5.32
CA LEU A 149 12.35 -9.20 -5.02
C LEU A 149 13.08 -9.99 -6.11
N ASN A 150 14.36 -9.66 -6.35
CA ASN A 150 15.19 -10.32 -7.36
C ASN A 150 15.24 -11.86 -7.21
N THR A 151 15.19 -12.38 -5.99
CA THR A 151 15.15 -13.83 -5.73
C THR A 151 13.84 -14.47 -6.18
N GLN A 152 12.71 -13.80 -5.94
CA GLN A 152 11.39 -14.27 -6.32
C GLN A 152 11.22 -14.21 -7.84
N LYS A 153 11.74 -13.16 -8.50
CA LYS A 153 11.74 -13.03 -9.97
C LYS A 153 12.46 -14.19 -10.67
N ARG A 154 13.52 -14.71 -10.04
CA ARG A 154 14.37 -15.78 -10.60
C ARG A 154 14.00 -17.18 -10.09
N SER A 155 12.95 -17.30 -9.27
CA SER A 155 12.53 -18.59 -8.71
C SER A 155 11.74 -19.40 -9.74
N GLU A 156 12.29 -20.53 -10.17
CA GLU A 156 11.61 -21.47 -11.08
C GLU A 156 10.33 -22.05 -10.46
N PHE A 157 10.31 -22.24 -9.13
CA PHE A 157 9.14 -22.74 -8.42
C PHE A 157 7.97 -21.76 -8.47
N LEU A 158 8.23 -20.47 -8.27
CA LEU A 158 7.17 -19.45 -8.35
C LEU A 158 6.68 -19.27 -9.79
N ASP A 159 7.59 -19.35 -10.76
CA ASP A 159 7.26 -19.35 -12.19
C ASP A 159 6.41 -20.57 -12.59
N TYR A 160 6.67 -21.73 -11.96
CA TYR A 160 5.83 -22.92 -12.10
C TYR A 160 4.44 -22.73 -11.47
N LEU A 161 4.35 -22.10 -10.30
CA LEU A 161 3.08 -21.82 -9.64
C LEU A 161 2.16 -20.89 -10.42
N GLU A 162 2.73 -19.97 -11.21
CA GLU A 162 1.97 -19.08 -12.11
C GLU A 162 1.14 -19.86 -13.15
N LYS A 163 1.52 -21.10 -13.47
CA LYS A 163 0.70 -21.97 -14.35
C LYS A 163 -0.61 -22.41 -13.70
N PHE A 164 -0.69 -22.40 -12.38
CA PHE A 164 -1.89 -22.71 -11.62
C PHE A 164 -2.70 -21.46 -11.25
N ASP A 165 -2.19 -20.26 -11.54
CA ASP A 165 -3.01 -19.06 -11.55
C ASP A 165 -4.02 -19.20 -12.69
N ARG A 166 -5.28 -19.42 -12.31
CA ARG A 166 -6.38 -19.83 -13.20
C ARG A 166 -6.59 -18.93 -14.43
N TYR A 167 -6.11 -17.68 -14.41
CA TYR A 167 -6.25 -16.71 -15.51
C TYR A 167 -4.94 -16.18 -16.09
N ALA A 168 -3.78 -16.76 -15.75
CA ALA A 168 -2.50 -16.36 -16.37
C ALA A 168 -2.44 -16.66 -17.88
N LYS A 169 -3.36 -17.48 -18.40
CA LYS A 169 -3.54 -17.74 -19.83
C LYS A 169 -4.84 -17.14 -20.36
N ALA A 170 -4.92 -15.82 -20.39
CA ALA A 170 -5.77 -15.13 -21.36
C ALA A 170 -4.84 -14.26 -22.22
N HIS A 171 -4.20 -14.91 -23.19
CA HIS A 171 -3.60 -14.24 -24.35
C HIS A 171 -4.62 -14.22 -25.47
#